data_AF-A0A1B6JJ35-F1
#
_entry.id   AF-A0A1B6JJ35-F1
#
_cell.length_a   1.000
_cell.length_b   1.000
_cell.length_c   1.000
_cell.angle_alpha   90.00
_cell.angle_beta   90.00
_cell.angle_gamma   90.00
#
_symmetry.space_group_name_H-M   'P 1'
#
loop_
_entity.id
_entity.type
_entity.pdbx_description
1 polymer ?
#
loop_
_entity_poly.entity_id
_entity_poly.type
_entity_poly.pdbx_seq_one_letter_code
_entity_poly.pdbx_strand_id
1 'polypeptide(L)'
;ADLAVASPATVSRCGMVYLEPSVLGLQPFINCWLQTIPQTAKPLEPDYRQLFDTYLLPSLTFLRSHAREVVPSVDSALVQSCLRLLDCFMHPLTCPGGKPLPSAPFLSLLPDLVKPWVIFSVVWSVGATCDHASRELFSKWLIQTMVDDETMKPYFPEGHLVYDFRLHDGGFT
;
A
#
# COMPACT_ATOMS: atom_id res chain seq x y z
N ALA A 1 -6.77 14.13 20.67
CA ALA A 1 -6.82 14.16 22.14
C ALA A 1 -7.78 13.06 22.56
N ASP A 2 -7.34 12.14 23.42
CA ASP A 2 -8.19 11.08 23.94
C ASP A 2 -9.23 11.70 24.90
N LEU A 3 -10.52 11.51 24.62
CA LEU A 3 -11.61 12.04 25.45
C LEU A 3 -11.82 11.21 26.73
N ALA A 4 -11.19 10.04 26.85
CA ALA A 4 -11.25 9.19 28.04
C ALA A 4 -10.68 9.86 29.30
N VAL A 5 -9.90 10.94 29.15
CA VAL A 5 -9.33 11.73 30.25
C VAL A 5 -10.08 13.05 30.54
N ALA A 6 -11.17 13.33 29.83
CA ALA A 6 -11.97 14.53 30.07
C ALA A 6 -13.00 14.33 31.20
N SER A 7 -13.19 15.35 32.04
CA SER A 7 -14.19 15.28 33.11
C SER A 7 -15.62 15.30 32.53
N PRO A 8 -16.59 14.57 33.13
CA PRO A 8 -17.96 14.48 32.61
C PRO A 8 -18.65 15.84 32.38
N ALA A 9 -18.28 16.85 33.17
CA ALA A 9 -18.80 18.21 33.07
C ALA A 9 -18.36 18.94 31.78
N THR A 10 -17.20 18.58 31.20
CA THR A 10 -16.62 19.23 30.02
C THR A 10 -17.25 18.72 28.73
N VAL A 11 -17.67 17.46 28.72
CA VAL A 11 -18.23 16.78 27.55
C VAL A 11 -19.77 16.80 27.51
N SER A 12 -20.43 17.27 28.57
CA SER A 12 -21.90 17.39 28.65
C SER A 12 -22.50 18.42 27.68
N ARG A 13 -21.73 19.40 27.21
CA ARG A 13 -22.23 20.49 26.35
C ARG A 13 -21.89 20.31 24.86
N CYS A 14 -21.21 19.22 24.50
CA CYS A 14 -20.83 18.91 23.12
C CYS A 14 -21.53 17.63 22.66
N GLY A 15 -22.05 17.61 21.43
CA GLY A 15 -22.50 16.37 20.81
C GLY A 15 -21.29 15.49 20.49
N MET A 16 -21.16 14.35 21.17
CA MET A 16 -20.10 13.39 20.90
C MET A 16 -20.59 12.31 19.94
N VAL A 17 -19.92 12.19 18.80
CA VAL A 17 -20.14 11.11 17.84
C VAL A 17 -18.97 10.14 17.97
N TYR A 18 -19.22 8.98 18.56
CA TYR A 18 -18.25 7.89 18.61
C TYR A 18 -18.37 7.10 17.31
N LEU A 19 -17.31 7.16 16.50
CA LEU A 19 -17.16 6.31 15.33
C LEU A 19 -16.34 5.10 15.73
N GLU A 20 -16.94 3.92 15.61
CA GLU A 20 -16.18 2.69 15.79
C GLU A 20 -15.29 2.47 14.54
N PRO A 21 -13.97 2.27 14.69
CA PRO A 21 -13.07 2.08 13.54
C PRO A 21 -13.47 0.92 12.62
N SER A 22 -14.14 -0.09 13.18
CA SER A 22 -14.68 -1.25 12.45
C SER A 22 -15.78 -0.87 11.43
N VAL A 23 -16.53 0.22 11.68
CA VAL A 23 -17.64 0.66 10.81
C VAL A 23 -17.14 1.27 9.51
N LEU A 24 -16.00 1.96 9.52
CA LEU A 24 -15.43 2.55 8.30
C LEU A 24 -14.64 1.52 7.50
N GLY A 25 -13.89 0.65 8.17
CA GLY A 25 -13.02 -0.34 7.52
C GLY A 25 -11.90 0.30 6.70
N LEU A 26 -11.17 -0.54 5.94
CA LEU A 26 -10.03 -0.09 5.12
C LEU A 26 -10.43 0.30 3.68
N GLN A 27 -11.57 -0.22 3.21
CA GLN A 27 -12.07 -0.02 1.86
C GLN A 27 -12.28 1.46 1.48
N PRO A 28 -12.77 2.35 2.35
CA PRO A 28 -12.90 3.77 2.01
C PRO A 28 -11.57 4.44 1.66
N PHE A 29 -10.46 4.07 2.31
CA PHE A 29 -9.14 4.63 1.97
C PHE A 29 -8.72 4.24 0.55
N ILE A 30 -8.89 2.96 0.20
CA ILE A 30 -8.59 2.44 -1.13
C ILE A 30 -9.50 3.08 -2.18
N ASN A 31 -10.82 3.10 -1.93
CA ASN A 31 -11.78 3.66 -2.88
C ASN A 31 -11.57 5.15 -3.11
N CYS A 32 -11.31 5.93 -2.06
CA CYS A 32 -10.99 7.35 -2.21
C CYS A 32 -9.72 7.54 -3.03
N TRP A 33 -8.66 6.77 -2.76
CA TRP A 33 -7.40 6.87 -3.51
C TRP A 33 -7.56 6.50 -4.99
N LEU A 34 -8.34 5.47 -5.31
CA LEU A 34 -8.64 5.11 -6.71
C LEU A 34 -9.39 6.22 -7.45
N GLN A 35 -10.14 7.09 -6.75
CA GLN A 35 -10.73 8.28 -7.36
C GLN A 35 -9.74 9.43 -7.59
N THR A 36 -8.60 9.43 -6.91
CA THR A 36 -7.59 10.49 -7.01
C THR A 36 -6.45 10.19 -7.98
N ILE A 37 -6.35 8.96 -8.52
CA ILE A 37 -5.28 8.61 -9.46
C ILE A 37 -5.33 9.48 -10.75
N PRO A 38 -4.17 9.77 -11.38
CA PRO A 38 -4.11 10.57 -12.59
C PRO A 38 -4.94 9.97 -13.74
N GLN A 39 -5.48 10.82 -14.63
CA GLN A 39 -6.32 10.37 -15.75
C GLN A 39 -5.61 9.35 -16.66
N THR A 40 -4.29 9.48 -16.81
CA THR A 40 -3.47 8.53 -17.58
C THR A 40 -3.40 7.14 -16.93
N ALA A 41 -3.48 7.05 -15.60
CA ALA A 41 -3.49 5.79 -14.85
C ALA A 41 -4.91 5.27 -14.56
N LYS A 42 -5.96 6.06 -14.84
CA LYS A 42 -7.35 5.70 -14.55
C LYS A 42 -7.81 4.37 -15.18
N PRO A 43 -7.38 4.00 -16.40
CA PRO A 43 -7.68 2.67 -16.97
C PRO A 43 -7.13 1.49 -16.17
N LEU A 44 -6.14 1.71 -15.31
CA LEU A 44 -5.47 0.69 -14.48
C LEU A 44 -6.13 0.55 -13.10
N GLU A 45 -7.18 1.32 -12.79
CA GLU A 45 -7.97 1.17 -11.57
C GLU A 45 -8.37 -0.28 -11.23
N PRO A 46 -8.89 -1.11 -12.17
CA PRO A 46 -9.24 -2.49 -11.87
C PRO A 46 -8.02 -3.33 -11.46
N ASP A 47 -6.87 -3.10 -12.07
CA ASP A 47 -5.63 -3.80 -11.74
C ASP A 47 -5.17 -3.46 -10.32
N TYR A 48 -5.19 -2.17 -9.94
CA TYR A 48 -4.89 -1.75 -8.57
C TYR A 48 -5.84 -2.39 -7.56
N ARG A 49 -7.15 -2.42 -7.85
CA ARG A 49 -8.14 -3.02 -6.96
C ARG A 49 -7.85 -4.51 -6.74
N GLN A 50 -7.64 -5.26 -7.82
CA GLN A 50 -7.29 -6.67 -7.74
C GLN A 50 -6.01 -6.88 -6.93
N LEU A 51 -4.96 -6.11 -7.20
CA LEU A 51 -3.69 -6.22 -6.46
C LEU A 51 -3.82 -5.85 -4.99
N PHE A 52 -4.68 -4.90 -4.61
CA PHE A 52 -4.93 -4.59 -3.21
C PHE A 52 -5.67 -5.71 -2.48
N ASP A 53 -6.65 -6.33 -3.13
CA ASP A 53 -7.39 -7.46 -2.58
C ASP A 53 -6.50 -8.71 -2.45
N THR A 54 -5.53 -8.90 -3.36
CA THR A 54 -4.60 -10.04 -3.36
C THR A 54 -3.38 -9.84 -2.43
N TYR A 55 -2.81 -8.63 -2.38
CA TYR A 55 -1.54 -8.39 -1.69
C TYR A 55 -1.66 -7.47 -0.49
N LEU A 56 -2.30 -6.30 -0.63
CA LEU A 56 -2.33 -5.31 0.45
C LEU A 56 -3.18 -5.78 1.64
N LEU A 57 -4.44 -6.14 1.43
CA LEU A 57 -5.31 -6.56 2.54
C LEU A 57 -4.86 -7.88 3.18
N PRO A 58 -4.45 -8.91 2.42
CA PRO A 58 -3.91 -10.14 3.00
C PRO A 58 -2.60 -9.91 3.76
N SER A 59 -1.76 -8.95 3.34
CA SER A 59 -0.53 -8.62 4.08
C SER A 59 -0.80 -8.08 5.48
N LEU A 60 -1.89 -7.33 5.66
CA LEU A 60 -2.31 -6.86 6.99
C LEU A 60 -2.80 -8.03 7.85
N THR A 61 -3.61 -8.92 7.28
CA THR A 61 -4.06 -10.15 7.97
C THR A 61 -2.88 -11.02 8.39
N PHE A 62 -1.87 -11.16 7.51
CA PHE A 62 -0.64 -11.86 7.80
C PHE A 62 0.13 -11.17 8.94
N LEU A 63 0.32 -9.84 8.85
CA LEU A 63 1.01 -9.04 9.86
C LEU A 63 0.41 -9.25 11.25
N ARG A 64 -0.92 -9.23 11.36
CA ARG A 64 -1.64 -9.36 12.63
C ARG A 64 -1.64 -10.79 13.19
N SER A 65 -1.54 -11.80 12.34
CA SER A 65 -1.67 -13.20 12.75
C SER A 65 -0.33 -13.92 12.93
N HIS A 66 0.70 -13.53 12.18
CA HIS A 66 1.93 -14.32 12.02
C HIS A 66 3.23 -13.54 12.21
N ALA A 67 3.17 -12.21 12.31
CA ALA A 67 4.35 -11.37 12.42
C ALA A 67 4.36 -10.55 13.71
N ARG A 68 5.55 -10.14 14.11
CA ARG A 68 5.79 -9.22 15.21
C ARG A 68 6.33 -7.91 14.67
N GLU A 69 5.71 -6.82 15.11
CA GLU A 69 6.16 -5.47 14.77
C GLU A 69 7.19 -4.97 15.79
N VAL A 70 8.16 -4.18 15.31
CA VAL A 70 9.11 -3.45 16.17
C VAL A 70 8.38 -2.38 16.98
N VAL A 71 7.43 -1.68 16.33
CA VAL A 71 6.57 -0.67 16.94
C VAL A 71 5.13 -0.98 16.51
N PRO A 72 4.17 -1.09 17.45
CA PRO A 72 2.78 -1.34 17.11
C PRO A 72 2.23 -0.29 16.14
N SER A 73 1.59 -0.74 15.07
CA SER A 73 0.97 0.11 14.06
C SER A 73 -0.54 -0.02 14.02
N VAL A 74 -1.19 0.84 13.24
CA VAL A 74 -2.64 0.78 12.97
C VAL A 74 -2.83 0.53 11.48
N ASP A 75 -3.75 -0.38 11.13
CA ASP A 75 -3.94 -0.83 9.74
C ASP A 75 -4.25 0.30 8.77
N SER A 76 -5.05 1.28 9.18
CA SER A 76 -5.34 2.46 8.35
C SER A 76 -4.10 3.30 8.05
N ALA A 77 -3.17 3.41 9.02
CA ALA A 77 -1.91 4.11 8.81
C ALA A 77 -0.98 3.35 7.86
N LEU A 78 -0.97 2.01 7.92
CA LEU A 78 -0.22 1.17 7.00
C LEU A 78 -0.76 1.27 5.57
N VAL A 79 -2.09 1.17 5.40
CA VAL A 79 -2.74 1.38 4.10
C VAL A 79 -2.41 2.75 3.54
N GLN A 80 -2.56 3.83 4.33
CA GLN A 80 -2.18 5.17 3.90
C GLN A 80 -0.68 5.29 3.56
N SER A 81 0.20 4.56 4.25
CA SER A 81 1.63 4.53 3.90
C SER A 81 1.85 3.86 2.54
N CYS A 82 1.18 2.74 2.27
CA CYS A 82 1.22 2.07 0.97
C CYS A 82 0.73 2.99 -0.16
N LEU A 83 -0.42 3.63 0.02
CA LEU A 83 -1.02 4.52 -0.98
C LEU A 83 -0.12 5.74 -1.25
N ARG A 84 0.53 6.30 -0.22
CA ARG A 84 1.49 7.40 -0.39
C ARG A 84 2.74 7.00 -1.17
N LEU A 85 3.23 5.76 -1.02
CA LEU A 85 4.34 5.27 -1.85
C LEU A 85 3.91 5.15 -3.31
N LEU A 86 2.69 4.69 -3.58
CA LEU A 86 2.13 4.66 -4.93
C LEU A 86 1.98 6.06 -5.54
N ASP A 87 1.55 7.04 -4.75
CA ASP A 87 1.50 8.45 -5.20
C ASP A 87 2.88 8.96 -5.63
N CYS A 88 3.95 8.57 -4.95
CA CYS A 88 5.31 8.92 -5.36
C CYS A 88 5.66 8.36 -6.74
N PHE A 89 5.30 7.10 -7.03
CA PHE A 89 5.53 6.50 -8.35
C PHE A 89 4.67 7.14 -9.45
N MET A 90 3.45 7.54 -9.11
CA MET A 90 2.55 8.22 -10.05
C MET A 90 2.83 9.71 -10.23
N HIS A 91 3.70 10.31 -9.41
CA HIS A 91 3.95 11.76 -9.44
C HIS A 91 4.27 12.32 -10.83
N PRO A 92 5.09 11.66 -11.69
CA PRO A 92 5.35 12.12 -13.05
C PRO A 92 4.10 12.23 -13.94
N LEU A 93 3.04 11.46 -13.65
CA LEU A 93 1.76 11.48 -14.39
C LEU A 93 0.86 12.66 -14.01
N THR A 94 1.19 13.40 -12.95
CA THR A 94 0.37 14.53 -12.46
C THR A 94 0.70 15.86 -13.15
N CYS A 95 1.66 15.88 -14.08
CA CYS A 95 2.20 17.10 -14.71
C CYS A 95 2.60 18.19 -13.69
N PRO A 96 3.37 17.86 -12.65
CA PRO A 96 3.64 18.79 -11.56
C PRO A 96 4.43 19.99 -12.07
N GLY A 97 3.94 21.20 -11.78
CA GLY A 97 4.59 22.44 -12.21
C GLY A 97 4.57 22.68 -13.72
N GLY A 98 3.62 22.10 -14.46
CA GLY A 98 3.48 22.29 -15.91
C GLY A 98 4.49 21.49 -16.74
N LYS A 99 5.21 20.55 -16.12
CA LYS A 99 6.04 19.59 -16.84
C LYS A 99 5.17 18.75 -17.79
N PRO A 100 5.65 18.45 -19.01
CA PRO A 100 4.91 17.60 -19.92
C PRO A 100 4.78 16.19 -19.32
N LEU A 101 3.73 15.47 -19.74
CA LEU A 101 3.62 14.05 -19.46
C LEU A 101 4.86 13.30 -19.96
N PRO A 102 5.18 12.14 -19.35
CA PRO A 102 6.19 11.26 -19.90
C PRO A 102 5.91 10.89 -21.37
N SER A 103 6.96 10.54 -22.11
CA SER A 103 6.85 10.24 -23.54
C SER A 103 5.94 9.03 -23.81
N ALA A 104 5.35 8.95 -25.01
CA ALA A 104 4.43 7.85 -25.35
C ALA A 104 5.01 6.43 -25.15
N PRO A 105 6.28 6.13 -25.50
CA PRO A 105 6.90 4.83 -25.20
C PRO A 105 6.98 4.52 -23.71
N PHE A 106 7.01 5.57 -22.89
CA PHE A 106 7.08 5.45 -21.45
C PHE A 106 5.71 5.18 -20.82
N LEU A 107 4.69 5.86 -21.32
CA LEU A 107 3.31 5.62 -20.92
C LEU A 107 2.83 4.20 -21.29
N SER A 108 3.36 3.60 -22.37
CA SER A 108 3.05 2.21 -22.72
C SER A 108 3.58 1.18 -21.73
N LEU A 109 4.53 1.54 -20.85
CA LEU A 109 5.05 0.64 -19.80
C LEU A 109 4.17 0.64 -18.55
N LEU A 110 3.26 1.61 -18.38
CA LEU A 110 2.45 1.75 -17.16
C LEU A 110 1.72 0.46 -16.73
N PRO A 111 1.07 -0.30 -17.63
CA PRO A 111 0.39 -1.54 -17.24
C PRO A 111 1.33 -2.56 -16.59
N ASP A 112 2.57 -2.64 -17.06
CA ASP A 112 3.58 -3.56 -16.54
C ASP A 112 4.21 -3.06 -15.22
N LEU A 113 4.13 -1.75 -14.95
CA LEU A 113 4.68 -1.12 -13.74
C LEU A 113 3.74 -1.20 -12.52
N VAL A 114 2.43 -1.36 -12.72
CA VAL A 114 1.44 -1.45 -11.62
C VAL A 114 1.83 -2.53 -10.61
N LYS A 115 2.14 -3.72 -11.12
CA LYS A 115 2.50 -4.91 -10.34
C LYS A 115 3.72 -4.66 -9.42
N PRO A 116 4.91 -4.31 -9.95
CA PRO A 116 6.07 -4.07 -9.10
C PRO A 116 5.89 -2.84 -8.18
N TRP A 117 5.13 -1.82 -8.59
CA TRP A 117 4.82 -0.67 -7.72
C TRP A 117 3.99 -1.07 -6.49
N VAL A 118 2.95 -1.89 -6.67
CA VAL A 118 2.13 -2.36 -5.54
C VAL A 118 2.93 -3.26 -4.62
N ILE A 119 3.68 -4.23 -5.15
CA ILE A 119 4.52 -5.11 -4.33
C ILE A 119 5.56 -4.32 -3.54
N PHE A 120 6.28 -3.42 -4.21
CA PHE A 120 7.26 -2.58 -3.54
C PHE A 120 6.60 -1.75 -2.43
N SER A 121 5.44 -1.16 -2.70
CA SER A 121 4.70 -0.35 -1.72
C SER A 121 4.24 -1.18 -0.53
N VAL A 122 3.79 -2.42 -0.72
CA VAL A 122 3.40 -3.35 0.36
C VAL A 122 4.61 -3.74 1.22
N VAL A 123 5.74 -4.09 0.59
CA VAL A 123 6.99 -4.43 1.29
C VAL A 123 7.46 -3.26 2.16
N TRP A 124 7.47 -2.04 1.62
CA TRP A 124 7.99 -0.86 2.30
C TRP A 124 6.96 -0.06 3.12
N SER A 125 5.74 -0.58 3.26
CA SER A 125 4.73 -0.06 4.18
C SER A 125 4.38 -1.06 5.28
N VAL A 126 3.82 -2.21 4.91
CA VAL A 126 3.39 -3.27 5.84
C VAL A 126 4.58 -4.10 6.28
N GLY A 127 5.36 -4.63 5.33
CA GLY A 127 6.53 -5.47 5.64
C GLY A 127 7.63 -4.72 6.41
N ALA A 128 7.70 -3.40 6.24
CA ALA A 128 8.72 -2.56 6.87
C ALA A 128 8.64 -2.53 8.40
N THR A 129 7.44 -2.73 8.98
CA THR A 129 7.23 -2.68 10.44
C THR A 129 7.65 -3.97 11.15
N CYS A 130 7.80 -5.06 10.42
CA CYS A 130 8.23 -6.36 10.93
C CYS A 130 9.63 -6.29 11.55
N ASP A 131 9.80 -7.03 12.66
CA ASP A 131 11.11 -7.33 13.23
C ASP A 131 11.93 -8.28 12.33
N HIS A 132 13.19 -8.56 12.70
CA HIS A 132 14.09 -9.33 11.84
C HIS A 132 13.55 -10.73 11.51
N ALA A 133 13.04 -11.47 12.50
CA ALA A 133 12.50 -12.82 12.27
C ALA A 133 11.22 -12.78 11.43
N SER A 134 10.35 -11.81 11.70
CA SER A 134 9.07 -11.66 10.97
C SER A 134 9.27 -11.20 9.54
N ARG A 135 10.36 -10.48 9.23
CA ARG A 135 10.72 -10.13 7.85
C ARG A 135 10.97 -11.36 6.99
N GLU A 136 11.62 -12.39 7.51
CA GLU A 136 11.81 -13.65 6.79
C GLU A 136 10.48 -14.34 6.50
N LEU A 137 9.59 -14.39 7.49
CA LEU A 137 8.26 -14.99 7.36
C LEU A 137 7.41 -14.22 6.34
N PHE A 138 7.38 -12.89 6.43
CA PHE A 138 6.67 -12.02 5.51
C PHE A 138 7.20 -12.17 4.08
N SER A 139 8.52 -12.20 3.91
CA SER A 139 9.15 -12.39 2.59
C SER A 139 8.74 -13.72 1.97
N LYS A 140 8.79 -14.82 2.74
CA LYS A 140 8.39 -16.15 2.26
C LYS A 140 6.90 -16.18 1.89
N TRP A 141 6.04 -15.61 2.74
CA TRP A 141 4.61 -15.52 2.48
C TRP A 141 4.31 -14.72 1.21
N LEU A 142 4.95 -13.56 1.04
CA LEU A 142 4.72 -12.70 -0.13
C LEU A 142 5.19 -13.38 -1.42
N ILE A 143 6.37 -14.00 -1.41
CA ILE A 143 6.90 -14.74 -2.58
C ILE A 143 5.97 -15.91 -2.91
N GLN A 144 5.51 -16.68 -1.93
CA GLN A 144 4.57 -17.77 -2.17
C GLN A 144 3.25 -17.26 -2.77
N THR A 145 2.72 -16.15 -2.25
CA THR A 145 1.50 -15.52 -2.77
C THR A 145 1.69 -15.08 -4.23
N MET A 146 2.87 -14.58 -4.59
CA MET A 146 3.19 -14.24 -5.99
C MET A 146 3.29 -15.50 -6.86
N VAL A 147 3.90 -16.59 -6.37
CA VAL A 147 4.01 -17.85 -7.12
C VAL A 147 2.63 -18.45 -7.41
N ASP A 148 1.71 -18.34 -6.46
CA ASP A 148 0.32 -18.80 -6.60
C ASP A 148 -0.48 -17.93 -7.59
N ASP A 149 -0.05 -16.69 -7.83
CA ASP A 149 -0.59 -15.79 -8.85
C ASP A 149 0.19 -15.92 -10.16
N GLU A 150 -0.32 -16.75 -11.08
CA GLU A 150 0.31 -17.01 -12.38
C GLU A 150 0.55 -15.74 -13.23
N THR A 151 -0.18 -14.66 -12.94
CA THR A 151 -0.06 -13.39 -13.65
C THR A 151 1.13 -12.56 -13.15
N MET A 152 1.72 -12.91 -12.01
CA MET A 152 2.70 -12.09 -11.31
C MET A 152 4.15 -12.48 -11.64
N LYS A 153 4.62 -12.08 -12.81
CA LYS A 153 6.01 -12.32 -13.27
C LYS A 153 6.73 -10.99 -13.56
N PRO A 154 8.06 -10.91 -13.34
CA PRO A 154 8.95 -11.95 -12.79
C PRO A 154 8.87 -12.07 -11.26
N TYR A 155 9.26 -13.25 -10.75
CA TYR A 155 9.38 -13.51 -9.30
C TYR A 155 10.71 -12.99 -8.74
N PHE A 156 10.77 -12.83 -7.42
CA PHE A 156 12.03 -12.60 -6.72
C PHE A 156 12.97 -13.81 -6.86
N PRO A 157 14.28 -13.59 -7.11
CA PRO A 157 15.29 -14.66 -7.09
C PRO A 157 15.31 -15.45 -5.78
N GLU A 158 15.58 -16.75 -5.88
CA GLU A 158 15.67 -17.64 -4.73
C GLU A 158 16.83 -17.25 -3.78
N GLY A 159 16.65 -17.53 -2.49
CA GLY A 159 17.70 -17.36 -1.47
C GLY A 159 17.86 -15.94 -0.92
N HIS A 160 17.10 -14.97 -1.43
CA HIS A 160 17.11 -13.57 -0.97
C HIS A 160 15.75 -13.15 -0.41
N LEU A 161 15.75 -12.12 0.43
CA LEU A 161 14.52 -11.54 0.95
C LEU A 161 14.00 -10.48 -0.02
N VAL A 162 12.69 -10.23 0.00
CA VAL A 162 12.05 -9.15 -0.78
C VAL A 162 12.64 -7.76 -0.45
N TYR A 163 13.27 -7.60 0.71
CA TYR A 163 13.93 -6.37 1.16
C TYR A 163 15.30 -6.13 0.52
N ASP A 164 15.92 -7.16 -0.07
CA ASP A 164 17.26 -7.07 -0.69
C ASP A 164 17.20 -6.45 -2.10
N PHE A 165 16.00 -6.20 -2.62
CA PHE A 165 15.76 -5.74 -3.98
C PHE A 165 15.33 -4.28 -4.03
N ARG A 166 15.81 -3.58 -5.06
CA ARG A 166 15.38 -2.22 -5.41
C ARG A 166 14.45 -2.28 -6.62
N LEU A 167 13.41 -1.46 -6.60
CA LEU A 167 12.56 -1.22 -7.76
C LEU A 167 13.35 -0.48 -8.86
N HIS A 168 13.34 -1.04 -10.07
CA HIS A 168 13.82 -0.40 -11.28
C HIS A 168 12.66 -0.28 -12.26
N ASP A 169 12.08 0.91 -12.35
CA ASP A 169 10.88 1.21 -13.16
C ASP A 169 11.20 1.73 -14.57
N GLY A 170 12.45 1.53 -15.02
CA GLY A 170 12.89 1.99 -16.35
C GLY A 170 13.19 3.49 -16.43
N GLY A 171 13.34 4.17 -15.29
CA GLY A 171 13.60 5.62 -15.21
C GLY A 171 12.32 6.44 -15.07
N PHE A 172 11.28 5.88 -14.44
CA PHE A 172 10.00 6.56 -14.20
C PHE A 172 10.12 7.55 -13.08
N THR A 173 10.85 7.13 -12.05
CA THR A 173 11.18 7.93 -10.86
C THR A 173 12.65 8.29 -10.78
#